data_AF-D9PIW2-F1
#
_entry.id   AF-D9PIW2-F1
#
_cell.length_a   1.000
_cell.length_b   1.000
_cell.length_c   1.000
_cell.angle_alpha   90.00
_cell.angle_beta   90.00
_cell.angle_gamma   90.00
#
_symmetry.space_group_name_H-M   'P 1'
#
loop_
_entity.id
_entity.type
_entity.pdbx_description
1 polymer ?
#
loop_
_entity_poly.entity_id
_entity_poly.type
_entity_poly.pdbx_seq_one_letter_code
_entity_poly.pdbx_strand_id
1 'polypeptide(L)'
;VTPTPEPTPTLAPVDPTEISVLVVNATTKAGYAGQISTKLEAAGFTETSTGNAKGEYATASADLVLMTEDNPSLVSSLSTATGLSLTFTDEGVTTEDPEGTYDAVIVLTQ
;
A
#
# COMPACT_ATOMS: atom_id res chain seq x y z
N VAL A 1 -2.29 -2.90 -41.44
CA VAL A 1 -2.42 -3.84 -40.31
C VAL A 1 -2.85 -3.05 -39.09
N THR A 2 -4.02 -3.33 -38.54
CA THR A 2 -4.54 -2.71 -37.31
C THR A 2 -4.06 -3.53 -36.12
N PRO A 3 -3.52 -2.92 -35.05
CA PRO A 3 -3.13 -3.68 -33.86
C PRO A 3 -4.38 -4.29 -33.21
N THR A 4 -4.36 -5.59 -32.97
CA THR A 4 -5.32 -6.29 -32.12
C THR A 4 -5.14 -5.76 -30.70
N PRO A 5 -6.21 -5.34 -29.99
CA PRO A 5 -6.10 -5.00 -28.58
C PRO A 5 -5.71 -6.26 -27.80
N GLU A 6 -4.57 -6.21 -27.13
CA GLU A 6 -4.16 -7.25 -26.18
C GLU A 6 -5.17 -7.27 -25.02
N PRO A 7 -5.63 -8.45 -24.56
CA PRO A 7 -6.53 -8.50 -23.41
C PRO A 7 -5.76 -8.01 -22.18
N THR A 8 -6.13 -6.84 -21.65
CA THR A 8 -5.67 -6.41 -20.33
C THR A 8 -6.10 -7.46 -19.30
N PRO A 9 -5.19 -8.01 -18.49
CA PRO A 9 -5.56 -8.94 -17.43
C PRO A 9 -6.59 -8.27 -16.52
N THR A 10 -7.76 -8.88 -16.39
CA THR A 10 -8.76 -8.45 -15.41
C THR A 10 -8.32 -8.96 -14.06
N LEU A 11 -7.80 -8.07 -13.23
CA LEU A 11 -7.48 -8.35 -11.84
C LEU A 11 -8.77 -8.70 -11.09
N ALA A 12 -8.71 -9.72 -10.23
CA ALA A 12 -9.84 -10.05 -9.38
C ALA A 12 -10.15 -8.87 -8.43
N PRO A 13 -11.43 -8.54 -8.20
CA PRO A 13 -11.79 -7.45 -7.31
C PRO A 13 -11.35 -7.78 -5.88
N VAL A 14 -10.81 -6.76 -5.19
CA VAL A 14 -10.49 -6.81 -3.76
C VAL A 14 -11.63 -6.14 -2.99
N ASP A 15 -12.11 -6.77 -1.93
CA ASP A 15 -13.07 -6.14 -1.02
C ASP A 15 -12.31 -5.32 0.03
N PRO A 16 -12.37 -3.97 0.00
CA PRO A 16 -11.57 -3.15 0.90
C PRO A 16 -12.00 -3.26 2.38
N THR A 17 -13.21 -3.77 2.66
CA THR A 17 -13.73 -3.89 4.02
C THR A 17 -13.12 -5.08 4.78
N GLU A 18 -12.52 -6.02 4.05
CA GLU A 18 -11.84 -7.20 4.59
C GLU A 18 -10.31 -7.03 4.64
N ILE A 19 -9.80 -5.85 4.26
CA ILE A 19 -8.36 -5.58 4.17
C ILE A 19 -7.93 -4.64 5.29
N SER A 20 -7.01 -5.14 6.10
CA SER A 20 -6.33 -4.41 7.15
C SER A 20 -5.04 -3.78 6.62
N VAL A 21 -4.89 -2.45 6.80
CA VAL A 21 -3.78 -1.68 6.24
C VAL A 21 -3.09 -0.84 7.32
N LEU A 22 -1.78 -1.01 7.46
CA LEU A 22 -0.94 -0.12 8.25
C LEU A 22 -0.25 0.89 7.33
N VAL A 23 -0.37 2.19 7.63
CA VAL A 23 0.37 3.23 6.91
C VAL A 23 1.47 3.80 7.81
N VAL A 24 2.72 3.59 7.43
CA VAL A 24 3.88 4.10 8.17
C VAL A 24 4.58 5.23 7.42
N ASN A 25 4.96 6.26 8.17
CA ASN A 25 5.70 7.39 7.65
C ASN A 25 7.21 7.19 7.85
N ALA A 26 7.96 6.96 6.77
CA ALA A 26 9.43 6.95 6.79
C ALA A 26 10.04 8.31 6.41
N THR A 27 9.22 9.36 6.32
CA THR A 27 9.63 10.72 5.95
C THR A 27 9.63 11.67 7.15
N THR A 28 10.06 12.91 6.95
CA THR A 28 9.94 14.00 7.94
C THR A 28 8.62 14.78 7.85
N LYS A 29 7.70 14.39 6.95
CA LYS A 29 6.42 15.08 6.72
C LYS A 29 5.41 14.71 7.80
N ALA A 30 5.23 15.58 8.80
CA ALA A 30 4.28 15.36 9.88
C ALA A 30 2.84 15.17 9.35
N GLY A 31 2.14 14.17 9.89
CA GLY A 31 0.75 13.88 9.54
C GLY A 31 0.54 13.27 8.14
N TYR A 32 1.60 12.90 7.42
CA TYR A 32 1.46 12.33 6.08
C TYR A 32 0.74 10.97 6.09
N ALA A 33 1.12 10.07 7.01
CA ALA A 33 0.43 8.78 7.18
C ALA A 33 -1.08 8.95 7.48
N GLY A 34 -1.43 9.92 8.34
CA GLY A 34 -2.83 10.24 8.64
C GLY A 34 -3.62 10.66 7.41
N GLN A 35 -3.05 11.52 6.55
CA GLN A 35 -3.71 11.94 5.31
C GLN A 35 -3.94 10.77 4.35
N ILE A 36 -3.01 9.83 4.28
CA ILE A 36 -3.15 8.63 3.43
C ILE A 36 -4.19 7.68 4.02
N SER A 37 -4.22 7.48 5.34
CA SER A 37 -5.28 6.72 6.02
C SER A 37 -6.66 7.25 5.70
N THR A 38 -6.88 8.58 5.78
CA THR A 38 -8.18 9.19 5.46
C THR A 38 -8.60 8.93 4.01
N LYS A 39 -7.65 8.86 3.06
CA LYS A 39 -7.97 8.50 1.67
C LYS A 39 -8.37 7.03 1.54
N LEU A 40 -7.70 6.13 2.26
CA LEU A 40 -8.05 4.72 2.31
C LEU A 40 -9.46 4.52 2.90
N GLU A 41 -9.76 5.19 4.02
CA GLU A 41 -11.08 5.16 4.64
C GLU A 41 -12.18 5.66 3.68
N ALA A 42 -11.91 6.77 2.96
CA ALA A 42 -12.82 7.30 1.96
C ALA A 42 -13.02 6.35 0.74
N ALA A 43 -12.07 5.46 0.49
CA ALA A 43 -12.14 4.41 -0.53
C ALA A 43 -12.77 3.10 -0.01
N GLY A 44 -13.16 3.04 1.27
CA GLY A 44 -13.86 1.89 1.86
C GLY A 44 -12.97 0.93 2.66
N PHE A 45 -11.69 1.24 2.86
CA PHE A 45 -10.83 0.46 3.75
C PHE A 45 -11.17 0.78 5.20
N THR A 46 -11.83 -0.15 5.89
CA THR A 46 -12.36 0.09 7.24
C THR A 46 -11.36 -0.18 8.35
N GLU A 47 -10.33 -0.97 8.08
CA GLU A 47 -9.31 -1.38 9.06
C GLU A 47 -7.97 -0.72 8.74
N THR A 48 -7.89 0.61 8.92
CA THR A 48 -6.66 1.36 8.69
C THR A 48 -6.00 1.79 10.01
N SER A 49 -4.68 1.70 10.06
CA SER A 49 -3.86 2.19 11.17
C SER A 49 -2.71 3.04 10.66
N THR A 50 -2.18 3.92 11.51
CA THR A 50 -1.06 4.79 11.13
C THR A 50 0.06 4.77 12.15
N GLY A 51 1.28 5.00 11.67
CA GLY A 51 2.47 5.06 12.52
C GLY A 51 3.64 5.76 11.87
N ASN A 52 4.75 5.81 12.59
CA ASN A 52 6.06 6.11 12.02
C ASN A 52 6.72 4.79 11.64
N ALA A 53 7.51 4.80 10.56
CA ALA A 53 8.26 3.62 10.16
C ALA A 53 9.26 3.22 11.25
N LYS A 54 9.39 1.91 11.50
CA LYS A 54 10.39 1.35 12.43
C LYS A 54 11.71 1.06 11.72
N GLY A 55 11.65 0.68 10.45
CA GLY A 55 12.78 0.44 9.57
C GLY A 55 13.32 1.69 8.89
N GLU A 56 14.49 1.54 8.28
CA GLU A 56 15.07 2.56 7.41
C GLU A 56 14.80 2.21 5.95
N TYR A 57 14.26 3.18 5.22
CA TYR A 57 13.89 3.01 3.82
C TYR A 57 14.58 4.10 3.01
N ALA A 58 15.22 3.70 1.91
CA ALA A 58 15.77 4.68 0.99
C ALA A 58 14.63 5.53 0.40
N THR A 59 14.85 6.83 0.27
CA THR A 59 13.97 7.68 -0.54
C THR A 59 13.95 7.14 -1.96
N ALA A 60 12.85 6.53 -2.35
CA ALA A 60 12.67 5.93 -3.67
C ALA A 60 12.02 6.94 -4.62
N SER A 61 11.58 6.50 -5.80
CA SER A 61 10.68 7.28 -6.68
C SER A 61 9.21 6.89 -6.54
N ALA A 62 8.93 5.89 -5.70
CA ALA A 62 7.62 5.35 -5.41
C ALA A 62 7.55 5.00 -3.92
N ASP A 63 6.36 5.05 -3.34
CA ASP A 63 6.11 4.53 -2.01
C ASP A 63 6.07 2.99 -2.06
N LEU A 64 6.26 2.33 -0.92
CA LEU A 64 6.32 0.87 -0.86
C LEU A 64 5.03 0.30 -0.28
N VAL A 65 4.67 -0.90 -0.73
CA VAL A 65 3.65 -1.73 -0.09
C VAL A 65 4.29 -3.05 0.30
N LEU A 66 4.39 -3.27 1.61
CA LEU A 66 4.99 -4.46 2.20
C LEU A 66 3.89 -5.50 2.41
N MET A 67 4.06 -6.68 1.82
CA MET A 67 3.17 -7.84 2.00
C MET A 67 4.00 -9.12 1.97
N THR A 68 3.52 -10.19 2.61
CA THR A 68 4.20 -11.50 2.58
C THR A 68 4.08 -12.20 1.23
N GLU A 69 3.04 -11.88 0.47
CA GLU A 69 2.76 -12.45 -0.85
C GLU A 69 2.44 -11.34 -1.85
N ASP A 70 2.91 -11.48 -3.09
CA ASP A 70 2.58 -10.54 -4.16
C ASP A 70 1.10 -10.59 -4.49
N ASN A 71 0.43 -9.44 -4.38
CA ASN A 71 -0.99 -9.29 -4.70
C ASN A 71 -1.21 -8.04 -5.56
N PRO A 72 -1.06 -8.14 -6.90
CA PRO A 72 -1.14 -6.98 -7.78
C PRO A 72 -2.52 -6.30 -7.78
N SER A 73 -3.59 -7.06 -7.51
CA SER A 73 -4.96 -6.52 -7.34
C SER A 73 -5.06 -5.59 -6.14
N LEU A 74 -4.45 -5.99 -5.02
CA LEU A 74 -4.41 -5.19 -3.80
C LEU A 74 -3.50 -3.96 -3.98
N VAL A 75 -2.30 -4.12 -4.56
CA VAL A 75 -1.41 -2.98 -4.88
C VAL A 75 -2.12 -1.95 -5.76
N SER A 76 -2.82 -2.40 -6.80
CA SER A 76 -3.58 -1.52 -7.70
C SER A 76 -4.71 -0.80 -6.97
N SER A 77 -5.44 -1.51 -6.10
CA SER A 77 -6.52 -0.95 -5.30
C SER A 77 -6.01 0.11 -4.33
N LEU A 78 -4.93 -0.18 -3.59
CA LEU A 78 -4.29 0.75 -2.66
C LEU A 78 -3.70 1.96 -3.39
N SER A 79 -3.06 1.76 -4.54
CA SER A 79 -2.52 2.86 -5.37
C SER A 79 -3.63 3.80 -5.84
N THR A 80 -4.75 3.23 -6.29
CA THR A 80 -5.93 4.00 -6.73
C THR A 80 -6.57 4.76 -5.57
N ALA A 81 -6.75 4.11 -4.42
CA ALA A 81 -7.36 4.71 -3.24
C ALA A 81 -6.52 5.87 -2.67
N THR A 82 -5.20 5.71 -2.62
CA THR A 82 -4.30 6.70 -2.03
C THR A 82 -3.84 7.77 -3.03
N GLY A 83 -3.91 7.47 -4.33
CA GLY A 83 -3.32 8.27 -5.40
C GLY A 83 -1.79 8.22 -5.42
N LEU A 84 -1.20 7.20 -4.79
CA LEU A 84 0.25 6.99 -4.72
C LEU A 84 0.71 6.02 -5.81
N SER A 85 2.00 6.10 -6.15
CA SER A 85 2.67 5.04 -6.89
C SER A 85 3.26 4.06 -5.87
N LEU A 86 2.67 2.87 -5.77
CA LEU A 86 3.10 1.83 -4.83
C LEU A 86 3.89 0.73 -5.54
N THR A 87 4.99 0.31 -4.94
CA THR A 87 5.78 -0.84 -5.38
C THR A 87 5.73 -1.94 -4.32
N PHE A 88 5.35 -3.15 -4.72
CA PHE A 88 5.38 -4.31 -3.85
C PHE A 88 6.81 -4.69 -3.46
N THR A 89 6.99 -5.08 -2.20
CA THR A 89 8.19 -5.75 -1.71
C THR A 89 7.81 -6.61 -0.48
N ASP A 90 8.49 -7.73 -0.27
CA ASP A 90 8.40 -8.48 0.99
C ASP A 90 9.44 -8.01 2.03
N GLU A 91 10.40 -7.16 1.61
CA GLU A 91 11.44 -6.68 2.49
C GLU A 91 10.91 -5.69 3.54
N GLY A 92 11.14 -6.01 4.82
CA GLY A 92 10.77 -5.15 5.94
C GLY A 92 9.35 -5.38 6.48
N VAL A 93 8.58 -6.33 5.94
CA VAL A 93 7.26 -6.73 6.47
C VAL A 93 7.37 -7.04 7.96
N THR A 94 8.31 -7.91 8.35
CA THR A 94 8.50 -8.32 9.76
C THR A 94 9.03 -7.19 10.66
N THR A 95 9.55 -6.11 10.08
CA THR A 95 10.02 -4.95 10.85
C THR A 95 8.84 -4.07 11.24
N GLU A 96 7.95 -3.78 10.30
CA GLU A 96 6.79 -2.93 10.53
C GLU A 96 5.66 -3.68 11.21
N ASP A 97 5.42 -4.92 10.78
CA ASP A 97 4.38 -5.81 11.26
C ASP A 97 4.93 -7.20 11.65
N PRO A 98 5.65 -7.30 12.77
CA PRO A 98 6.24 -8.57 13.24
C PRO A 98 5.19 -9.62 13.62
N GLU A 99 3.97 -9.20 13.92
CA GLU A 99 2.87 -10.09 14.33
C GLU A 99 2.00 -10.54 13.15
N GLY A 100 2.21 -9.98 11.95
CA GLY A 100 1.39 -10.27 10.77
C GLY A 100 -0.07 -9.89 10.97
N THR A 101 -0.31 -8.75 11.62
CA THR A 101 -1.65 -8.25 11.93
C THR A 101 -2.32 -7.63 10.71
N TYR A 102 -1.55 -7.13 9.75
CA TYR A 102 -2.04 -6.37 8.60
C TYR A 102 -1.85 -7.16 7.31
N ASP A 103 -2.83 -7.07 6.40
CA ASP A 103 -2.72 -7.63 5.05
C ASP A 103 -1.71 -6.87 4.19
N ALA A 104 -1.55 -5.56 4.45
CA ALA A 104 -0.58 -4.72 3.79
C ALA A 104 -0.05 -3.60 4.68
N VAL A 105 1.24 -3.27 4.51
CA VAL A 105 1.87 -2.10 5.12
C VAL A 105 2.30 -1.12 4.04
N ILE A 106 1.75 0.10 4.02
CA ILE A 106 2.20 1.16 3.12
C ILE A 106 3.31 1.96 3.81
N VAL A 107 4.49 2.00 3.20
CA VAL A 107 5.62 2.82 3.66
C VAL A 107 5.74 4.06 2.79
N LEU A 108 5.54 5.21 3.41
CA LEU A 108 5.69 6.50 2.75
C LEU A 108 7.16 6.90 2.76
N THR A 109 7.77 7.01 1.57
CA THR A 109 9.21 7.31 1.40
C THR A 109 9.47 8.56 0.57
N GLN A 110 8.44 9.15 -0.07
CA GLN A 110 8.51 10.37 -0.88
C GLN A 110 8.44 11.67 -0.08
#